data_AF-A0AAN5DIX7-F1
#
_entry.id   AF-A0AAN5DIX7-F1
#
_cell.length_a   1.000
_cell.length_b   1.000
_cell.length_c   1.000
_cell.angle_alpha   90.00
_cell.angle_beta   90.00
_cell.angle_gamma   90.00
#
_symmetry.space_group_name_H-M   'P 1'
#
loop_
_entity.id
_entity.type
_entity.pdbx_description
1 polymer ?
#
loop_
_entity_poly.entity_id
_entity_poly.type
_entity_poly.pdbx_seq_one_letter_code
_entity_poly.pdbx_strand_id
1 'polypeptide(L)'
;MFGIPDLHWDTIILNMFSGKLDKLELVNTDFPGYISYWGVKILEEKLPLLKKEIWFSASCSEYSEECEYDVDGYSVDVIRTSPSHHIISIKHSPRVNEKFEE
;
A
#
# COMPACT_ATOMS: atom_id res chain seq x y z
N MET A 1 -10.27 -15.25 1.62
CA MET A 1 -9.94 -15.28 3.05
C MET A 1 -8.96 -14.14 3.28
N PHE A 2 -9.39 -13.09 3.97
CA PHE A 2 -8.56 -11.89 4.25
C PHE A 2 -8.04 -11.96 5.68
N GLY A 3 -6.79 -11.53 5.94
CA GLY A 3 -6.20 -11.49 7.29
C GLY A 3 -5.39 -12.71 7.75
N ILE A 4 -4.81 -13.51 6.85
CA ILE A 4 -3.89 -14.60 7.22
C ILE A 4 -2.49 -14.01 7.48
N PRO A 5 -1.89 -14.18 8.68
CA PRO A 5 -0.59 -13.59 9.04
C PRO A 5 0.61 -14.11 8.23
N ASP A 6 0.55 -15.36 7.75
CA ASP A 6 1.63 -16.01 7.00
C ASP A 6 1.39 -16.00 5.47
N LEU A 7 0.40 -15.25 5.02
CA LEU A 7 0.15 -15.09 3.59
C LEU A 7 0.99 -13.92 3.08
N HIS A 8 1.74 -14.15 2.00
CA HIS A 8 2.53 -13.12 1.30
C HIS A 8 1.60 -12.12 0.59
N TRP A 9 0.95 -11.25 1.38
CA TRP A 9 0.00 -10.24 0.91
C TRP A 9 0.62 -9.29 -0.08
N ASP A 10 1.90 -8.95 0.10
CA ASP A 10 2.73 -8.22 -0.85
C ASP A 10 2.69 -8.86 -2.25
N THR A 11 2.94 -10.18 -2.34
CA THR A 11 2.94 -10.91 -3.60
C THR A 11 1.55 -10.95 -4.24
N ILE A 12 0.51 -11.12 -3.43
CA ILE A 12 -0.89 -11.13 -3.91
C ILE A 12 -1.26 -9.77 -4.47
N ILE A 13 -0.97 -8.69 -3.76
CA ILE A 13 -1.25 -7.32 -4.17
C ILE A 13 -0.49 -6.97 -5.46
N LEU A 14 0.79 -7.34 -5.55
CA LEU A 14 1.57 -7.18 -6.79
C LEU A 14 0.94 -7.92 -7.96
N ASN A 15 0.51 -9.18 -7.75
CA ASN A 15 -0.17 -9.94 -8.80
C ASN A 15 -1.48 -9.27 -9.24
N MET A 16 -2.25 -8.70 -8.32
CA MET A 16 -3.47 -7.96 -8.66
C MET A 16 -3.16 -6.75 -9.57
N PHE A 17 -2.16 -5.94 -9.20
CA PHE A 17 -1.74 -4.78 -9.98
C PHE A 17 -1.01 -5.14 -11.29
N SER A 18 -0.38 -6.31 -11.38
CA SER A 18 0.19 -6.80 -12.66
C SER A 18 -0.89 -7.09 -13.71
N GLY A 19 -2.12 -7.37 -13.26
CA GLY A 19 -3.28 -7.57 -14.11
C GLY A 19 -3.97 -6.27 -14.52
N LYS A 20 -5.30 -6.27 -14.47
CA LYS A 20 -6.14 -5.13 -14.86
C LYS A 20 -6.43 -4.15 -13.71
N LEU A 21 -6.04 -4.48 -12.48
CA LEU A 21 -6.30 -3.61 -11.34
C LEU A 21 -5.42 -2.35 -11.42
N ASP A 22 -6.03 -1.22 -11.16
CA ASP A 22 -5.40 0.11 -11.10
C ASP A 22 -5.71 0.81 -9.77
N LYS A 23 -6.72 0.35 -9.02
CA LYS A 23 -7.12 0.92 -7.73
C LYS A 23 -7.43 -0.18 -6.71
N LEU A 24 -6.87 -0.08 -5.50
CA LEU A 24 -7.12 -1.03 -4.40
C LEU A 24 -7.05 -0.34 -3.04
N GLU A 25 -8.08 -0.50 -2.22
CA GLU A 25 -8.09 -0.12 -0.81
C GLU A 25 -8.34 -1.35 0.06
N LEU A 26 -7.44 -1.60 1.02
CA LEU A 26 -7.55 -2.65 2.02
C LEU A 26 -7.34 -2.06 3.42
N VAL A 27 -8.11 -1.05 3.80
CA VAL A 27 -8.00 -0.47 5.14
C VAL A 27 -8.79 -1.33 6.13
N ASN A 28 -8.08 -2.02 7.01
CA ASN A 28 -8.64 -2.80 8.11
C ASN A 28 -8.06 -2.29 9.44
N THR A 29 -8.91 -1.72 10.28
CA THR A 29 -8.52 -1.17 11.58
C THR A 29 -8.45 -2.23 12.67
N ASP A 30 -9.21 -3.31 12.55
CA ASP A 30 -9.28 -4.37 13.57
C ASP A 30 -8.07 -5.32 13.48
N PHE A 31 -7.52 -5.47 12.27
CA PHE A 31 -6.38 -6.32 11.98
C PHE A 31 -5.43 -5.63 11.00
N PRO A 32 -4.58 -4.67 11.44
CA PRO A 32 -3.69 -3.93 10.54
C PRO A 32 -2.46 -4.74 10.09
N GLY A 33 -2.09 -5.79 10.84
CA GLY A 33 -0.81 -6.48 10.73
C GLY A 33 -0.74 -7.59 9.68
N TYR A 34 -1.61 -7.57 8.67
CA TYR A 34 -1.55 -8.56 7.60
C TYR A 34 -0.50 -8.21 6.54
N ILE A 35 -0.04 -6.96 6.47
CA ILE A 35 1.17 -6.58 5.71
C ILE A 35 2.27 -6.26 6.71
N SER A 36 3.33 -7.06 6.69
CA SER A 36 4.53 -6.82 7.50
C SER A 36 5.35 -5.65 6.96
N TYR A 37 6.26 -5.11 7.78
CA TYR A 37 7.22 -4.07 7.35
C TYR A 37 7.94 -4.44 6.04
N TRP A 38 8.42 -5.68 5.93
CA TRP A 38 9.08 -6.16 4.71
C TRP A 38 8.14 -6.25 3.51
N GLY A 39 6.89 -6.64 3.74
CA GLY A 39 5.86 -6.62 2.70
C GLY A 39 5.60 -5.19 2.19
N VAL A 40 5.57 -4.21 3.08
CA VAL A 40 5.45 -2.79 2.70
C VAL A 40 6.64 -2.36 1.85
N LYS A 41 7.89 -2.65 2.27
CA LYS A 41 9.09 -2.34 1.48
C LYS A 41 9.07 -2.96 0.09
N ILE A 42 8.64 -4.21 -0.02
CA ILE A 42 8.48 -4.88 -1.31
C ILE A 42 7.45 -4.13 -2.18
N LEU A 43 6.31 -3.71 -1.61
CA LEU A 43 5.29 -2.97 -2.35
C LEU A 43 5.79 -1.59 -2.80
N GLU A 44 6.49 -0.86 -1.93
CA GLU A 44 7.13 0.44 -2.25
C GLU A 44 8.11 0.32 -3.41
N GLU A 45 8.94 -0.73 -3.43
CA GLU A 45 9.92 -0.94 -4.50
C GLU A 45 9.28 -1.44 -5.80
N LYS A 46 8.28 -2.33 -5.72
CA LYS A 46 7.81 -3.09 -6.89
C LYS A 46 6.63 -2.46 -7.59
N LEU A 47 5.73 -1.77 -6.88
CA LEU A 47 4.56 -1.15 -7.50
C LEU A 47 4.95 -0.05 -8.51
N PRO A 48 5.88 0.87 -8.21
CA PRO A 48 6.31 1.87 -9.18
C PRO A 48 6.88 1.28 -10.48
N LEU A 49 7.57 0.14 -10.38
CA LEU A 49 8.18 -0.56 -11.53
C LEU A 49 7.16 -1.11 -12.53
N LEU A 50 5.89 -1.22 -12.14
CA LEU A 50 4.82 -1.64 -13.05
C LEU A 50 4.51 -0.56 -14.11
N LYS A 51 4.93 0.70 -13.90
CA LYS A 51 4.69 1.83 -14.82
C LYS A 51 3.22 1.98 -15.19
N LYS A 52 2.35 1.80 -14.21
CA LYS A 52 0.89 1.92 -14.34
C LYS A 52 0.41 3.05 -13.44
N GLU A 53 -0.64 3.73 -13.86
CA GLU A 53 -1.33 4.68 -13.00
C GLU A 53 -2.07 3.91 -11.90
N ILE A 54 -1.37 3.62 -10.79
CA ILE A 54 -1.94 2.88 -9.67
C ILE A 54 -2.36 3.80 -8.54
N TRP A 55 -3.35 3.36 -7.78
CA TRP A 55 -3.76 3.91 -6.50
C TRP A 55 -3.88 2.73 -5.54
N PHE A 56 -3.04 2.70 -4.52
CA PHE A 56 -3.01 1.63 -3.53
C PHE A 56 -3.07 2.22 -2.14
N SER A 57 -3.90 1.65 -1.27
CA SER A 57 -3.88 1.94 0.16
C SER A 57 -4.17 0.68 0.97
N ALA A 58 -3.43 0.45 2.04
CA ALA A 58 -3.63 -0.71 2.90
C ALA A 58 -3.20 -0.43 4.34
N SER A 59 -3.88 -1.07 5.30
CA SER A 59 -3.36 -1.12 6.67
C SER A 59 -2.09 -1.95 6.74
N CYS A 60 -1.12 -1.47 7.52
CA CYS A 60 0.10 -2.18 7.84
C CYS A 60 0.46 -2.01 9.32
N SER A 61 1.23 -2.97 9.85
CA SER A 61 1.82 -2.89 11.20
C SER A 61 3.22 -2.28 11.16
N GLU A 62 3.62 -1.62 12.26
CA GLU A 62 5.00 -1.26 12.60
C GLU A 62 5.83 -0.75 11.42
N TYR A 63 5.59 0.51 11.03
CA TYR A 63 6.36 1.20 10.02
C TYR A 63 6.95 2.48 10.62
N SER A 64 8.25 2.46 10.91
CA SER A 64 8.93 3.50 11.68
C SER A 64 9.60 4.58 10.82
N GLU A 65 9.68 4.40 9.51
CA GLU A 65 10.43 5.26 8.59
C GLU A 65 9.63 6.49 8.13
N GLU A 66 10.30 7.37 7.37
CA GLU A 66 9.78 8.67 6.92
C GLU A 66 8.41 8.55 6.26
N CYS A 67 7.56 9.54 6.55
CA CYS A 67 6.11 9.43 6.41
C CYS A 67 5.58 9.84 5.03
N GLU A 68 6.44 10.33 4.12
CA GLU A 68 6.04 10.84 2.79
C GLU A 68 7.27 11.03 1.90
N TYR A 69 7.29 10.42 0.71
CA TYR A 69 8.32 10.65 -0.31
C TYR A 69 7.83 10.30 -1.73
N ASP A 70 8.51 10.83 -2.75
CA ASP A 70 8.24 10.52 -4.15
C ASP A 70 9.30 9.58 -4.74
N VAL A 71 8.85 8.58 -5.52
CA VAL A 71 9.70 7.68 -6.29
C VAL A 71 9.11 7.45 -7.66
N ASP A 72 9.86 7.74 -8.72
CA ASP A 72 9.48 7.48 -10.12
C ASP A 72 8.07 7.97 -10.54
N GLY A 73 7.63 9.11 -9.97
CA GLY A 73 6.31 9.68 -10.25
C GLY A 73 5.16 9.10 -9.42
N TYR A 74 5.47 8.37 -8.35
CA TYR A 74 4.54 7.89 -7.34
C TYR A 74 4.85 8.56 -6.01
N SER A 75 3.82 9.05 -5.31
CA SER A 75 3.96 9.42 -3.91
C SER A 75 3.66 8.22 -3.02
N VAL A 76 4.48 8.08 -1.99
CA VAL A 76 4.42 7.03 -0.98
C VAL A 76 4.21 7.73 0.35
N ASP A 77 3.05 7.50 0.98
CA ASP A 77 2.66 8.15 2.22
C ASP A 77 2.33 7.11 3.29
N VAL A 78 2.77 7.35 4.52
CA VAL A 78 2.44 6.50 5.67
C VAL A 78 1.65 7.30 6.69
N ILE A 79 0.34 7.05 6.71
CA ILE A 79 -0.59 7.71 7.61
C ILE A 79 -0.61 6.94 8.94
N ARG A 80 -0.12 7.58 10.00
CA ARG A 80 -0.12 6.99 11.35
C ARG A 80 -1.50 7.16 11.99
N THR A 81 -2.23 6.07 12.18
CA THR A 81 -3.56 6.10 12.84
C THR A 81 -3.46 5.78 14.33
N SER A 82 -2.49 4.96 14.75
CA SER A 82 -2.11 4.73 16.14
C SER A 82 -0.66 4.25 16.24
N PRO A 83 -0.09 4.02 17.45
CA PRO A 83 1.29 3.55 17.61
C PRO A 83 1.62 2.24 16.87
N SER A 84 0.62 1.38 16.66
CA SER A 84 0.79 0.08 15.98
C SER A 84 -0.07 -0.06 14.71
N HIS A 85 -0.76 1.00 14.32
CA HIS A 85 -1.65 1.00 13.16
C HIS A 85 -1.23 2.12 12.21
N HIS A 86 -0.88 1.73 11.00
CA HIS A 86 -0.54 2.66 9.94
C HIS A 86 -1.28 2.28 8.66
N ILE A 87 -1.42 3.24 7.77
CA ILE A 87 -1.91 3.02 6.42
C ILE A 87 -0.78 3.44 5.49
N ILE A 88 -0.31 2.51 4.66
CA ILE A 88 0.55 2.82 3.53
C ILE A 88 -0.33 3.21 2.36
N SER A 89 0.01 4.31 1.70
CA SER A 89 -0.62 4.81 0.47
C SER A 89 0.47 4.93 -0.59
N ILE A 90 0.26 4.31 -1.76
CA ILE A 90 1.16 4.41 -2.91
C ILE A 90 0.31 4.82 -4.10
N LYS A 91 0.50 6.04 -4.58
CA LYS A 91 -0.33 6.61 -5.65
C LYS A 91 0.56 7.17 -6.75
N HIS A 92 0.23 6.86 -8.00
CA HIS A 92 0.80 7.58 -9.12
C HIS A 92 0.39 9.06 -9.05
N SER A 93 1.30 9.97 -9.38
CA SER A 93 1.15 11.42 -9.18
C SER A 93 -0.18 12.04 -9.68
N PRO A 94 -0.78 11.64 -10.82
CA PRO A 94 -2.09 12.14 -11.25
C PRO A 94 -3.23 11.73 -10.31
N ARG A 95 -3.06 10.63 -9.56
CA ARG A 95 -4.06 10.03 -8.70
C ARG A 95 -3.97 10.45 -7.23
N VAL A 96 -2.99 11.26 -6.85
CA VAL A 96 -2.73 11.64 -5.44
C VAL A 96 -3.99 12.26 -4.79
N ASN A 97 -4.67 13.13 -5.53
CA ASN A 97 -5.88 13.84 -5.07
C ASN A 97 -7.18 13.01 -5.22
N GLU A 98 -7.12 11.82 -5.80
CA GLU A 98 -8.30 10.96 -5.96
C GLU A 98 -8.72 10.34 -4.63
N LYS A 99 -10.04 10.37 -4.38
CA LYS A 99 -10.68 9.61 -3.30
C LYS A 99 -11.03 8.20 -3.76
N PHE A 100 -11.18 7.25 -2.84
CA PHE A 100 -11.50 5.87 -3.23
C PHE A 100 -12.90 5.73 -3.86
N GLU A 101 -13.90 6.42 -3.29
CA GLU A 101 -15.32 6.29 -3.67
C GLU A 101 -15.76 7.12 -4.89
N GLU A 102 -14.86 7.88 -5.52
CA GLU A 102 -15.14 8.66 -6.74
C GLU A 102 -14.97 7.82 -8.02
#